data_AF-A0A2G5SJ68-F1
#
_entry.id   AF-A0A2G5SJ68-F1
#
_cell.length_a   1.000
_cell.length_b   1.000
_cell.length_c   1.000
_cell.angle_alpha   90.00
_cell.angle_beta   90.00
_cell.angle_gamma   90.00
#
_symmetry.space_group_name_H-M   'P 1'
#
loop_
_entity.id
_entity.type
_entity.pdbx_description
1 polymer ?
#
loop_
_entity_poly.entity_id
_entity_poly.type
_entity_poly.pdbx_seq_one_letter_code
_entity_poly.pdbx_strand_id
1 'polypeptide(L)'
;MGPGLVSAIMPISYVVLVNCFDYGGNDRNDPKSIRKRWKGALFSNIISIVATAYFLQDYTPTPFREMGFRWDEMAKAISFPFILMNGFYLGQFVMMYIDRTLWHYFDYYEWKMCFRSWAWRRDIIVGPITEELVFRACSTTLMYHVYGYKFTLFWNPVPFAASHFHHIWDDQRKGYSLAHSILQRGFQFVYTYIFGCFATYLQLITKHAMVPIIAHTICNAQGLPMWLEIANYPKRRDRIALYTAYIAGFAGFGYLLYTQQGMPSPN
;
A
#
# COMPACT_ATOMS: atom_id res chain seq x y z
N MET A 1 22.32 7.43 -17.23
CA MET A 1 21.43 6.25 -17.03
C MET A 1 20.14 6.50 -17.80
N GLY A 2 19.60 5.50 -18.50
CA GLY A 2 18.33 5.66 -19.24
C GLY A 2 17.09 5.63 -18.32
N PRO A 3 15.95 6.18 -18.77
CA PRO A 3 14.72 6.31 -17.96
C PRO A 3 14.19 4.96 -17.45
N GLY A 4 14.32 3.89 -18.24
CA GLY A 4 13.93 2.55 -17.82
C GLY A 4 14.71 2.04 -16.60
N LEU A 5 16.03 2.21 -16.61
CA LEU A 5 16.90 1.83 -15.49
C LEU A 5 16.60 2.66 -14.24
N VAL A 6 16.37 3.98 -14.42
CA VAL A 6 15.98 4.88 -13.33
C VAL A 6 14.68 4.43 -12.68
N SER A 7 13.67 4.08 -13.49
CA SER A 7 12.38 3.59 -12.98
C SER A 7 12.51 2.32 -12.13
N ALA A 8 13.41 1.40 -12.50
CA ALA A 8 13.62 0.14 -11.79
C ALA A 8 14.46 0.31 -10.50
N ILE A 9 15.38 1.26 -10.47
CA ILE A 9 16.27 1.50 -9.32
C ILE A 9 15.59 2.28 -8.20
N MET A 10 14.68 3.22 -8.52
CA MET A 10 14.01 4.07 -7.53
C MET A 10 13.39 3.29 -6.34
N PRO A 11 12.63 2.21 -6.56
CA PRO A 11 12.15 1.33 -5.48
C PRO A 11 13.26 0.82 -4.56
N ILE A 12 14.37 0.36 -5.14
CA ILE A 12 15.49 -0.23 -4.41
C ILE A 12 16.23 0.86 -3.62
N SER A 13 16.47 2.01 -4.25
CA SER A 13 17.13 3.14 -3.60
C SER A 13 16.33 3.65 -2.41
N TYR A 14 14.99 3.69 -2.51
CA TYR A 14 14.13 4.07 -1.39
C TYR A 14 14.32 3.14 -0.18
N VAL A 15 14.24 1.82 -0.41
CA VAL A 15 14.42 0.83 0.67
C VAL A 15 15.81 0.94 1.30
N VAL A 16 16.85 1.11 0.48
CA VAL A 16 18.23 1.29 0.98
C VAL A 16 18.35 2.58 1.79
N LEU A 17 17.92 3.72 1.25
CA LEU A 17 18.04 5.03 1.91
C LEU A 17 17.30 5.08 3.25
N VAL A 18 16.08 4.55 3.31
CA VAL A 18 15.31 4.50 4.56
C VAL A 18 16.07 3.74 5.65
N ASN A 19 16.72 2.63 5.30
CA ASN A 19 17.50 1.84 6.25
C ASN A 19 18.86 2.49 6.59
N CYS A 20 19.53 3.14 5.62
CA CYS A 20 20.76 3.89 5.88
C CYS A 20 20.53 5.06 6.85
N PHE A 21 19.40 5.74 6.76
CA PHE A 21 19.06 6.83 7.69
C PHE A 21 18.80 6.33 9.11
N ASP A 22 18.38 5.06 9.27
CA ASP A 22 18.23 4.41 10.58
C ASP A 22 19.53 3.83 11.13
N TYR A 23 20.64 4.52 10.88
CA TYR A 23 21.93 4.10 11.40
C TYR A 23 21.91 4.00 12.94
N GLY A 24 22.32 2.83 13.45
CA GLY A 24 22.33 2.50 14.87
C GLY A 24 20.95 2.18 15.47
N GLY A 25 19.90 2.01 14.65
CA GLY A 25 18.58 1.56 15.11
C GLY A 25 18.56 0.04 15.34
N ASN A 26 18.17 -0.38 16.54
CA ASN A 26 17.96 -1.81 16.86
C ASN A 26 16.49 -2.23 16.71
N ASP A 27 15.54 -1.31 16.94
CA ASP A 27 14.11 -1.56 16.79
C ASP A 27 13.47 -0.51 15.86
N ARG A 28 12.92 -0.98 14.74
CA ARG A 28 12.21 -0.16 13.75
C ARG A 28 10.95 0.51 14.29
N ASN A 29 10.42 0.03 15.42
CA ASN A 29 9.25 0.58 16.08
C ASN A 29 9.62 1.66 17.11
N ASP A 30 10.91 1.84 17.43
CA ASP A 30 11.35 2.91 18.31
C ASP A 30 11.06 4.28 17.66
N PRO A 31 10.46 5.24 18.40
CA PRO A 31 10.18 6.56 17.88
C PRO A 31 11.37 7.29 17.26
N LYS A 32 12.60 7.06 17.72
CA LYS A 32 13.79 7.69 17.11
C LYS A 32 14.09 7.07 15.75
N SER A 33 14.02 5.74 15.64
CA SER A 33 14.16 5.03 14.37
C SER A 33 13.11 5.50 13.36
N ILE A 34 11.84 5.54 13.76
CA ILE A 34 10.73 5.98 12.89
C ILE A 34 10.99 7.39 12.33
N ARG A 35 11.42 8.34 13.17
CA ARG A 35 11.73 9.71 12.73
C ARG A 35 12.92 9.77 11.77
N LYS A 36 13.97 8.97 11.99
CA LYS A 36 15.12 8.90 11.09
C LYS A 36 14.72 8.32 9.73
N ARG A 37 14.01 7.19 9.73
CA ARG A 37 13.48 6.52 8.53
C ARG A 37 12.58 7.45 7.72
N TRP A 38 11.72 8.22 8.40
CA TRP A 38 10.88 9.23 7.75
C TRP A 38 11.70 10.30 7.00
N LYS A 39 12.79 10.81 7.58
CA LYS A 39 13.68 11.75 6.88
C LYS A 39 14.30 11.13 5.62
N GLY A 40 14.72 9.87 5.71
CA GLY A 40 15.26 9.12 4.56
C GLY A 40 14.20 8.92 3.47
N ALA A 41 12.97 8.58 3.85
CA ALA A 41 11.85 8.46 2.93
C ALA A 41 11.57 9.79 2.22
N LEU A 42 11.43 10.89 2.98
CA LEU A 42 11.19 12.22 2.42
C LEU A 42 12.28 12.65 1.42
N PHE A 43 13.55 12.43 1.78
CA PHE A 43 14.67 12.72 0.90
C PHE A 43 14.61 11.89 -0.39
N SER A 44 14.33 10.59 -0.28
CA SER A 44 14.16 9.71 -1.45
C SER A 44 12.97 10.15 -2.31
N ASN A 45 11.84 10.52 -1.72
CA ASN A 45 10.66 11.00 -2.44
C ASN A 45 10.99 12.25 -3.27
N ILE A 46 11.67 13.24 -2.70
CA ILE A 46 12.06 14.46 -3.41
C ILE A 46 12.94 14.12 -4.62
N ILE A 47 13.96 13.28 -4.43
CA ILE A 47 14.86 12.86 -5.52
C ILE A 47 14.08 12.11 -6.60
N SER A 48 13.26 11.13 -6.22
CA SER A 48 12.46 10.34 -7.16
C SER A 48 11.47 11.21 -7.94
N ILE A 49 10.83 12.18 -7.29
CA ILE A 49 9.87 13.07 -7.95
C ILE A 49 10.57 13.94 -8.98
N VAL A 50 11.68 14.59 -8.60
CA VAL A 50 12.44 15.47 -9.50
C VAL A 50 13.02 14.68 -10.66
N ALA A 51 13.62 13.52 -10.39
CA ALA A 51 14.20 12.67 -11.42
C ALA A 51 13.13 12.15 -12.40
N THR A 52 12.01 11.63 -11.91
CA THR A 52 10.92 11.18 -12.79
C THR A 52 10.35 12.34 -13.59
N ALA A 53 10.11 13.50 -12.99
CA ALA A 53 9.58 14.66 -13.70
C ALA A 53 10.51 15.10 -14.83
N TYR A 54 11.83 15.09 -14.60
CA TYR A 54 12.83 15.38 -15.63
C TYR A 54 12.76 14.40 -16.80
N PHE A 55 12.82 13.08 -16.54
CA PHE A 55 12.78 12.09 -17.61
C PHE A 55 11.44 12.01 -18.34
N LEU A 56 10.33 12.34 -17.68
CA LEU A 56 9.01 12.35 -18.30
C LEU A 56 8.81 13.49 -19.31
N GLN A 57 9.64 14.54 -19.28
CA GLN A 57 9.55 15.63 -20.26
C GLN A 57 9.74 15.14 -21.70
N ASP A 58 10.49 14.05 -21.90
CA ASP A 58 10.69 13.44 -23.21
C ASP A 58 9.44 12.70 -23.73
N TYR A 59 8.48 12.38 -22.85
CA TYR A 59 7.30 11.57 -23.14
C TYR A 59 5.98 12.32 -23.05
N THR A 60 5.91 13.36 -22.22
CA THR A 60 4.68 14.12 -21.97
C THR A 60 4.97 15.60 -21.67
N PRO A 61 4.11 16.53 -22.13
CA PRO A 61 4.21 17.94 -21.75
C PRO A 61 3.77 18.19 -20.30
N THR A 62 3.13 17.22 -19.62
CA THR A 62 2.62 17.40 -18.25
C THR A 62 3.10 16.30 -17.27
N PRO A 63 4.41 16.22 -16.98
CA PRO A 63 4.99 15.17 -16.13
C PRO A 63 4.28 14.97 -14.79
N PHE A 64 4.04 16.05 -14.03
CA PHE A 64 3.40 15.95 -12.72
C PHE A 64 1.96 15.43 -12.79
N ARG A 65 1.23 15.71 -13.89
CA ARG A 65 -0.12 15.19 -14.10
C ARG A 65 -0.11 13.69 -14.36
N GLU A 66 0.86 13.18 -15.14
CA GLU A 66 1.05 11.74 -15.38
C GLU A 66 1.52 10.98 -14.13
N MET A 67 2.31 11.64 -13.28
CA MET A 67 2.67 11.11 -11.95
C MET A 67 1.47 11.10 -10.99
N GLY A 68 0.38 11.79 -11.33
CA GLY A 68 -0.83 11.87 -10.54
C GLY A 68 -0.81 12.92 -9.43
N PHE A 69 0.06 13.93 -9.54
CA PHE A 69 -0.02 15.16 -8.76
C PHE A 69 -1.05 16.09 -9.39
N ARG A 70 -2.32 15.83 -9.06
CA ARG A 70 -3.44 16.58 -9.58
C ARG A 70 -4.43 16.94 -8.48
N TRP A 71 -5.21 18.00 -8.73
CA TRP A 71 -6.23 18.52 -7.82
C TRP A 71 -7.65 18.34 -8.36
N ASP A 72 -7.79 18.08 -9.66
CA ASP A 72 -9.07 17.75 -10.28
C ASP A 72 -9.60 16.41 -9.79
N GLU A 73 -10.92 16.33 -9.69
CA GLU A 73 -11.65 15.12 -9.28
C GLU A 73 -11.22 14.53 -7.92
N MET A 74 -10.62 15.34 -7.04
CA MET A 74 -10.16 14.92 -5.70
C MET A 74 -11.25 14.20 -4.89
N ALA A 75 -12.50 14.67 -4.98
CA ALA A 75 -13.63 14.02 -4.33
C ALA A 75 -13.83 12.56 -4.79
N LYS A 76 -13.62 12.27 -6.08
CA LYS A 76 -13.64 10.91 -6.62
C LYS A 76 -12.38 10.14 -6.25
N ALA A 77 -11.22 10.79 -6.33
CA ALA A 77 -9.94 10.19 -5.95
C ALA A 77 -9.88 9.76 -4.48
N ILE A 78 -10.68 10.39 -3.61
CA ILE A 78 -10.86 10.00 -2.22
C ILE A 78 -11.99 8.98 -2.06
N SER A 79 -13.18 9.27 -2.58
CA SER A 79 -14.37 8.44 -2.33
C SER A 79 -14.30 7.07 -3.02
N PHE A 80 -13.73 6.98 -4.22
CA PHE A 80 -13.60 5.72 -4.95
C PHE A 80 -12.78 4.67 -4.20
N PRO A 81 -11.48 4.88 -3.89
CA PRO A 81 -10.70 3.88 -3.16
C PRO A 81 -11.27 3.64 -1.75
N PHE A 82 -11.87 4.65 -1.11
CA PHE A 82 -12.52 4.48 0.18
C PHE A 82 -13.67 3.49 0.11
N ILE A 83 -14.62 3.66 -0.83
CA ILE A 83 -15.75 2.75 -1.01
C ILE A 83 -15.26 1.38 -1.48
N LEU A 84 -14.35 1.35 -2.46
CA LEU A 84 -13.81 0.13 -3.03
C LEU A 84 -13.18 -0.77 -1.95
N MET A 85 -12.30 -0.20 -1.13
CA MET A 85 -11.59 -0.97 -0.11
C MET A 85 -12.48 -1.33 1.08
N ASN A 86 -13.33 -0.41 1.57
CA ASN A 86 -14.26 -0.76 2.63
C ASN A 86 -15.28 -1.83 2.18
N GLY A 87 -15.68 -1.82 0.91
CA GLY A 87 -16.47 -2.88 0.30
C GLY A 87 -15.75 -4.23 0.30
N PHE A 88 -14.48 -4.25 -0.12
CA PHE A 88 -13.63 -5.46 -0.03
C PHE A 88 -13.54 -6.02 1.40
N TYR A 89 -13.43 -5.14 2.40
CA TYR A 89 -13.36 -5.49 3.81
C TYR A 89 -14.73 -5.64 4.51
N LEU A 90 -15.84 -5.73 3.77
CA LEU A 90 -17.18 -5.88 4.35
C LEU A 90 -17.27 -7.04 5.36
N GLY A 91 -16.69 -8.19 5.04
CA GLY A 91 -16.67 -9.33 5.94
C GLY A 91 -15.88 -9.08 7.23
N GLN A 92 -14.81 -8.27 7.18
CA GLN A 92 -14.04 -7.86 8.35
C GLN A 92 -14.88 -6.96 9.28
N PHE A 93 -15.67 -6.04 8.73
CA PHE A 93 -16.58 -5.22 9.55
C PHE A 93 -17.69 -6.04 10.19
N VAL A 94 -18.25 -7.03 9.48
CA VAL A 94 -19.22 -7.96 10.06
C VAL A 94 -18.59 -8.78 11.18
N MET A 95 -17.34 -9.21 11.00
CA MET A 95 -16.56 -9.90 12.04
C MET A 95 -16.38 -9.03 13.29
N MET A 96 -15.91 -7.80 13.12
CA MET A 96 -15.76 -6.84 14.23
C MET A 96 -17.07 -6.52 14.93
N TYR A 97 -18.18 -6.48 14.20
CA TYR A 97 -19.50 -6.30 14.78
C TYR A 97 -19.91 -7.49 15.67
N ILE A 98 -19.74 -8.71 15.18
CA ILE A 98 -20.04 -9.95 15.91
C ILE A 98 -19.16 -10.04 17.17
N ASP A 99 -17.87 -9.70 17.05
CA ASP A 99 -16.88 -9.72 18.13
C ASP A 99 -17.00 -8.54 19.10
N ARG A 100 -17.95 -7.61 18.85
CA ARG A 100 -18.17 -6.40 19.65
C ARG A 100 -16.96 -5.46 19.68
N THR A 101 -16.11 -5.46 18.67
CA THR A 101 -14.93 -4.59 18.55
C THR A 101 -15.16 -3.42 17.59
N LEU A 102 -16.23 -3.42 16.79
CA LEU A 102 -16.51 -2.36 15.82
C LEU A 102 -16.60 -0.96 16.48
N TRP A 103 -17.02 -0.88 17.74
CA TRP A 103 -17.20 0.38 18.47
C TRP A 103 -15.89 1.17 18.63
N HIS A 104 -14.73 0.52 18.60
CA HIS A 104 -13.43 1.20 18.71
C HIS A 104 -13.19 2.20 17.58
N TYR A 105 -13.83 2.04 16.41
CA TYR A 105 -13.77 3.03 15.33
C TYR A 105 -14.48 4.35 15.66
N PHE A 106 -15.41 4.34 16.61
CA PHE A 106 -16.18 5.51 17.01
C PHE A 106 -15.69 6.11 18.33
N ASP A 107 -14.68 5.51 18.95
CA ASP A 107 -14.13 5.97 20.22
C ASP A 107 -13.06 7.06 20.00
N TYR A 108 -13.37 8.27 20.43
CA TYR A 108 -12.45 9.41 20.36
C TYR A 108 -11.12 9.17 21.11
N TYR A 109 -11.15 8.50 22.26
CA TYR A 109 -9.96 8.25 23.06
C TYR A 109 -9.00 7.31 22.34
N GLU A 110 -9.52 6.25 21.71
CA GLU A 110 -8.72 5.32 20.89
C GLU A 110 -8.05 6.05 19.73
N TRP A 111 -8.79 6.89 19.00
CA TRP A 111 -8.21 7.73 17.95
C TRP A 111 -7.12 8.65 18.48
N LYS A 112 -7.34 9.30 19.62
CA LYS A 112 -6.33 10.15 20.27
C LYS A 112 -5.07 9.37 20.63
N MET A 113 -5.18 8.11 21.06
CA MET A 113 -4.01 7.24 21.32
C MET A 113 -3.31 6.84 20.03
N CYS A 114 -4.05 6.47 18.99
CA CYS A 114 -3.53 6.19 17.65
C CYS A 114 -2.70 7.36 17.10
N PHE A 115 -3.23 8.59 17.14
CA PHE A 115 -2.50 9.78 16.67
C PHE A 115 -1.24 10.10 17.49
N ARG A 116 -1.18 9.68 18.75
CA ARG A 116 0.03 9.82 19.59
C ARG A 116 1.07 8.76 19.27
N SER A 117 0.66 7.57 18.87
CA SER A 117 1.55 6.48 18.49
C SER A 117 2.39 6.84 17.24
N TRP A 118 3.71 6.67 17.35
CA TRP A 118 4.62 6.84 16.22
C TRP A 118 4.50 5.70 15.21
N ALA A 119 4.29 4.47 15.71
CA ALA A 119 4.11 3.30 14.87
C ALA A 119 2.81 3.40 14.05
N TRP A 120 1.70 3.80 14.68
CA TRP A 120 0.43 3.98 13.98
C TRP A 120 0.53 5.05 12.88
N ARG A 121 1.12 6.22 13.18
CA ARG A 121 1.33 7.27 12.16
C ARG A 121 2.21 6.80 11.01
N ARG A 122 3.25 6.00 11.30
CA ARG A 122 4.09 5.38 10.27
C ARG A 122 3.26 4.46 9.38
N ASP A 123 2.50 3.55 9.97
CA ASP A 123 1.82 2.47 9.23
C ASP A 123 0.59 2.97 8.46
N ILE A 124 -0.13 3.96 9.00
CA ILE A 124 -1.41 4.43 8.43
C ILE A 124 -1.24 5.69 7.57
N ILE A 125 -0.24 6.53 7.83
CA ILE A 125 -0.11 7.82 7.14
C ILE A 125 1.19 7.89 6.35
N VAL A 126 2.33 7.87 7.05
CA VAL A 126 3.62 8.20 6.43
C VAL A 126 4.03 7.14 5.40
N GLY A 127 3.99 5.86 5.77
CA GLY A 127 4.35 4.74 4.91
C GLY A 127 3.54 4.72 3.62
N PRO A 128 2.20 4.64 3.68
CA PRO A 128 1.35 4.69 2.49
C PRO A 128 1.65 5.88 1.57
N ILE A 129 1.82 7.08 2.13
CA ILE A 129 2.13 8.27 1.31
C ILE A 129 3.51 8.14 0.66
N THR A 130 4.57 7.90 1.44
CA THR A 130 5.94 7.92 0.90
C THR A 130 6.19 6.77 -0.06
N GLU A 131 5.65 5.59 0.23
CA GLU A 131 5.78 4.40 -0.60
C GLU A 131 5.02 4.58 -1.92
N GLU A 132 3.71 4.89 -1.90
CA GLU A 132 2.97 5.01 -3.17
C GLU A 132 3.49 6.17 -4.05
N LEU A 133 4.05 7.22 -3.45
CA LEU A 133 4.72 8.27 -4.23
C LEU A 133 5.97 7.77 -4.97
N VAL A 134 6.85 7.00 -4.34
CA VAL A 134 8.04 6.45 -5.02
C VAL A 134 7.66 5.31 -5.97
N PHE A 135 6.89 4.35 -5.50
CA PHE A 135 6.59 3.12 -6.24
C PHE A 135 5.57 3.37 -7.36
N ARG A 136 4.54 4.20 -7.14
CA ARG A 136 3.48 4.46 -8.13
C ARG A 136 3.67 5.77 -8.86
N ALA A 137 3.65 6.89 -8.15
CA ALA A 137 3.70 8.19 -8.82
C ALA A 137 5.01 8.37 -9.62
N CYS A 138 6.13 7.84 -9.12
CA CYS A 138 7.43 7.96 -9.79
C CYS A 138 7.79 6.74 -10.66
N SER A 139 8.00 5.59 -10.02
CA SER A 139 8.54 4.39 -10.68
C SER A 139 7.56 3.78 -11.67
N THR A 140 6.29 3.57 -11.29
CA THR A 140 5.26 3.02 -12.19
C THR A 140 5.03 3.93 -13.39
N THR A 141 4.83 5.24 -13.18
CA THR A 141 4.58 6.17 -14.30
C THR A 141 5.74 6.19 -15.29
N LEU A 142 6.99 6.28 -14.82
CA LEU A 142 8.15 6.27 -15.71
C LEU A 142 8.32 4.93 -16.42
N MET A 143 8.17 3.82 -15.71
CA MET A 143 8.26 2.46 -16.27
C MET A 143 7.20 2.22 -17.35
N TYR A 144 5.99 2.77 -17.17
CA TYR A 144 4.91 2.70 -18.14
C TYR A 144 5.27 3.36 -19.47
N HIS A 145 5.86 4.56 -19.44
CA HIS A 145 6.26 5.26 -20.66
C HIS A 145 7.41 4.55 -21.41
N VAL A 146 8.25 3.80 -20.70
CA VAL A 146 9.41 3.11 -21.29
C VAL A 146 9.06 1.70 -21.79
N TYR A 147 8.31 0.93 -21.01
CA TYR A 147 8.08 -0.50 -21.24
C TYR A 147 6.61 -0.87 -21.47
N GLY A 148 5.69 0.08 -21.33
CA GLY A 148 4.26 -0.11 -21.54
C GLY A 148 3.52 -0.73 -20.36
N TYR A 149 2.20 -0.84 -20.54
CA TYR A 149 1.24 -1.22 -19.50
C TYR A 149 1.51 -2.60 -18.89
N LYS A 150 1.56 -3.66 -19.71
CA LYS A 150 1.66 -5.05 -19.22
C LYS A 150 2.94 -5.29 -18.44
N PHE A 151 4.07 -4.76 -18.95
CA PHE A 151 5.35 -4.91 -18.28
C PHE A 151 5.32 -4.23 -16.90
N THR A 152 4.87 -2.98 -16.87
CA THR A 152 4.80 -2.20 -15.65
C THR A 152 3.89 -2.83 -14.60
N LEU A 153 2.71 -3.31 -15.01
CA LEU A 153 1.72 -3.92 -14.12
C LEU A 153 2.28 -5.11 -13.33
N PHE A 154 3.09 -5.96 -13.96
CA PHE A 154 3.59 -7.19 -13.33
C PHE A 154 4.99 -7.05 -12.73
N TRP A 155 5.86 -6.20 -13.28
CA TRP A 155 7.25 -6.11 -12.83
C TRP A 155 7.52 -4.99 -11.83
N ASN A 156 6.80 -3.87 -11.90
CA ASN A 156 6.96 -2.78 -10.94
C ASN A 156 6.70 -3.20 -9.47
N PRO A 157 5.72 -4.07 -9.17
CA PRO A 157 5.46 -4.51 -7.80
C PRO A 157 6.56 -5.39 -7.18
N VAL A 158 7.44 -5.99 -7.98
CA VAL A 158 8.41 -6.98 -7.48
C VAL A 158 9.37 -6.38 -6.44
N PRO A 159 10.04 -5.23 -6.66
CA PRO A 159 10.89 -4.61 -5.64
C PRO A 159 10.13 -4.26 -4.35
N PHE A 160 8.87 -3.84 -4.45
CA PHE A 160 8.02 -3.54 -3.28
C PHE A 160 7.81 -4.80 -2.44
N ALA A 161 7.37 -5.89 -3.07
CA ALA A 161 7.15 -7.16 -2.39
C ALA A 161 8.45 -7.75 -1.83
N ALA A 162 9.51 -7.77 -2.65
CA ALA A 162 10.83 -8.33 -2.30
C ALA A 162 11.50 -7.58 -1.16
N SER A 163 11.19 -6.29 -0.98
CA SER A 163 11.75 -5.50 0.11
C SER A 163 11.56 -6.20 1.46
N HIS A 164 10.44 -6.89 1.69
CA HIS A 164 10.13 -7.56 2.95
C HIS A 164 11.05 -8.74 3.31
N PHE A 165 11.80 -9.30 2.35
CA PHE A 165 12.74 -10.38 2.64
C PHE A 165 13.91 -9.93 3.52
N HIS A 166 14.23 -8.64 3.61
CA HIS A 166 15.24 -8.17 4.55
C HIS A 166 14.89 -8.47 6.03
N HIS A 167 13.61 -8.67 6.35
CA HIS A 167 13.17 -9.03 7.70
C HIS A 167 13.43 -10.49 8.08
N ILE A 168 13.87 -11.34 7.15
CA ILE A 168 14.28 -12.72 7.49
C ILE A 168 15.37 -12.68 8.59
N TRP A 169 16.35 -11.78 8.47
CA TRP A 169 17.39 -11.62 9.49
C TRP A 169 16.85 -11.13 10.83
N ASP A 170 15.86 -10.24 10.82
CA ASP A 170 15.21 -9.76 12.05
C ASP A 170 14.45 -10.89 12.76
N ASP A 171 13.77 -11.74 12.00
CA ASP A 171 13.07 -12.90 12.53
C ASP A 171 14.05 -13.92 13.12
N GLN A 172 15.19 -14.19 12.45
CA GLN A 172 16.25 -15.04 12.99
C GLN A 172 16.81 -14.48 14.31
N ARG A 173 17.03 -13.16 14.40
CA ARG A 173 17.48 -12.50 15.64
C ARG A 173 16.48 -12.62 16.79
N LYS A 174 15.19 -12.75 16.48
CA LYS A 174 14.12 -12.99 17.46
C LYS A 174 13.97 -14.46 17.85
N GLY A 175 14.80 -15.35 17.31
CA GLY A 175 14.82 -16.78 17.65
C GLY A 175 13.92 -17.66 16.78
N TYR A 176 13.31 -17.13 15.72
CA TYR A 176 12.58 -17.98 14.76
C TYR A 176 13.55 -18.84 13.95
N SER A 177 13.12 -20.01 13.48
CA SER A 177 13.93 -20.85 12.59
C SER A 177 13.98 -20.30 11.16
N LEU A 178 15.06 -20.55 10.42
CA LEU A 178 15.21 -20.04 9.05
C LEU A 178 14.04 -20.46 8.15
N ALA A 179 13.60 -21.72 8.27
CA ALA A 179 12.45 -22.24 7.54
C ALA A 179 11.17 -21.47 7.87
N HIS A 180 10.92 -21.17 9.15
CA HIS A 180 9.76 -20.39 9.57
C HIS A 180 9.82 -18.96 9.03
N SER A 181 10.97 -18.29 9.13
CA SER A 181 11.16 -16.93 8.61
C SER A 181 10.98 -16.87 7.09
N ILE A 182 11.52 -17.84 6.34
CA ILE A 182 11.32 -17.92 4.88
C ILE A 182 9.85 -18.11 4.54
N LEU A 183 9.15 -19.03 5.23
CA LEU A 183 7.73 -19.29 4.96
C LEU A 183 6.88 -18.04 5.25
N GLN A 184 7.10 -17.39 6.39
CA GLN A 184 6.38 -16.19 6.78
C GLN A 184 6.63 -15.03 5.82
N ARG A 185 7.89 -14.78 5.41
CA ARG A 185 8.22 -13.70 4.47
C ARG A 185 7.87 -14.04 3.03
N GLY A 186 7.86 -15.32 2.66
CA GLY A 186 7.34 -15.79 1.38
C GLY A 186 5.84 -15.55 1.25
N PHE A 187 5.07 -15.84 2.29
CA PHE A 187 3.66 -15.48 2.34
C PHE A 187 3.47 -13.96 2.25
N GLN A 188 4.30 -13.18 2.98
CA GLN A 188 4.33 -11.73 2.87
C GLN A 188 4.60 -11.21 1.46
N PHE A 189 5.57 -11.80 0.77
CA PHE A 189 5.86 -11.47 -0.61
C PHE A 189 4.62 -11.65 -1.50
N VAL A 190 3.91 -12.77 -1.39
CA VAL A 190 2.75 -13.05 -2.25
C VAL A 190 1.65 -12.01 -2.09
N TYR A 191 1.21 -11.73 -0.86
CA TYR A 191 0.11 -10.78 -0.68
C TYR A 191 0.52 -9.33 -0.96
N THR A 192 1.77 -8.94 -0.65
CA THR A 192 2.27 -7.59 -0.97
C THR A 192 2.49 -7.42 -2.47
N TYR A 193 2.85 -8.47 -3.19
CA TYR A 193 2.93 -8.46 -4.65
C TYR A 193 1.54 -8.28 -5.28
N ILE A 194 0.54 -9.04 -4.84
CA ILE A 194 -0.84 -8.90 -5.32
C ILE A 194 -1.36 -7.48 -5.07
N PHE A 195 -1.16 -6.96 -3.86
CA PHE A 195 -1.50 -5.58 -3.54
C PHE A 195 -0.74 -4.59 -4.44
N GLY A 196 0.55 -4.83 -4.68
CA GLY A 196 1.34 -3.95 -5.53
C GLY A 196 0.87 -3.93 -6.98
N CYS A 197 0.47 -5.08 -7.54
CA CYS A 197 -0.17 -5.16 -8.86
C CYS A 197 -1.46 -4.34 -8.88
N PHE A 198 -2.29 -4.45 -7.85
CA PHE A 198 -3.52 -3.68 -7.70
C PHE A 198 -3.27 -2.17 -7.60
N ALA A 199 -2.34 -1.72 -6.75
CA ALA A 199 -1.97 -0.31 -6.63
C ALA A 199 -1.36 0.24 -7.93
N THR A 200 -0.58 -0.57 -8.65
CA THR A 200 -0.05 -0.24 -9.98
C THR A 200 -1.18 -0.08 -10.99
N TYR A 201 -2.13 -1.00 -11.02
CA TYR A 201 -3.33 -0.88 -11.84
C TYR A 201 -4.09 0.42 -11.55
N LEU A 202 -4.37 0.72 -10.28
CA LEU A 202 -5.06 1.95 -9.88
C LEU A 202 -4.31 3.19 -10.38
N GLN A 203 -2.99 3.26 -10.20
CA GLN A 203 -2.20 4.39 -10.68
C GLN A 203 -2.26 4.54 -12.21
N LEU A 204 -2.13 3.44 -12.95
CA LEU A 204 -2.11 3.48 -14.41
C LEU A 204 -3.45 3.90 -15.03
N ILE A 205 -4.56 3.46 -14.43
CA ILE A 205 -5.91 3.79 -14.93
C ILE A 205 -6.35 5.18 -14.49
N THR A 206 -6.06 5.58 -13.25
CA THR A 206 -6.55 6.85 -12.70
C THR A 206 -5.63 8.03 -12.92
N LYS A 207 -4.31 7.78 -13.03
CA LYS A 207 -3.27 8.82 -12.99
C LYS A 207 -3.49 9.79 -11.83
N HIS A 208 -3.81 9.26 -10.65
CA HIS A 208 -4.08 10.06 -9.46
C HIS A 208 -3.46 9.39 -8.22
N ALA A 209 -2.40 9.98 -7.66
CA ALA A 209 -1.61 9.36 -6.59
C ALA A 209 -2.41 9.09 -5.29
N MET A 210 -3.41 9.92 -4.99
CA MET A 210 -4.29 9.70 -3.84
C MET A 210 -5.05 8.37 -3.88
N VAL A 211 -5.35 7.83 -5.07
CA VAL A 211 -6.13 6.60 -5.21
C VAL A 211 -5.41 5.39 -4.60
N PRO A 212 -4.18 5.05 -5.03
CA PRO A 212 -3.42 3.98 -4.38
C PRO A 212 -3.00 4.32 -2.94
N ILE A 213 -2.74 5.59 -2.58
CA ILE A 213 -2.40 5.99 -1.19
C ILE A 213 -3.53 5.63 -0.21
N ILE A 214 -4.78 5.96 -0.57
CA ILE A 214 -5.94 5.67 0.30
C ILE A 214 -6.19 4.17 0.32
N ALA A 215 -6.04 3.48 -0.81
CA ALA A 215 -6.17 2.03 -0.85
C ALA A 215 -5.16 1.33 0.07
N HIS A 216 -3.89 1.75 0.02
CA HIS A 216 -2.82 1.27 0.89
C HIS A 216 -3.11 1.58 2.37
N THR A 217 -3.53 2.81 2.68
CA THR A 217 -3.90 3.22 4.04
C THR A 217 -4.95 2.30 4.65
N ILE A 218 -6.01 1.98 3.90
CA ILE A 218 -7.08 1.08 4.36
C ILE A 218 -6.57 -0.35 4.49
N CYS A 219 -5.76 -0.84 3.55
CA CYS A 219 -5.13 -2.16 3.67
C CYS A 219 -4.25 -2.28 4.91
N ASN A 220 -3.44 -1.26 5.23
CA ASN A 220 -2.61 -1.28 6.44
C ASN A 220 -3.45 -1.20 7.71
N ALA A 221 -4.58 -0.50 7.69
CA ALA A 221 -5.50 -0.43 8.82
C ALA A 221 -6.22 -1.76 9.08
N GLN A 222 -6.69 -2.44 8.03
CA GLN A 222 -7.49 -3.66 8.15
C GLN A 222 -6.64 -4.94 8.21
N GLY A 223 -5.46 -4.93 7.62
CA GLY A 223 -4.62 -6.13 7.46
C GLY A 223 -5.18 -7.11 6.42
N LEU A 224 -4.81 -8.38 6.54
CA LEU A 224 -5.32 -9.43 5.65
C LEU A 224 -6.74 -9.86 6.07
N PRO A 225 -7.65 -10.10 5.11
CA PRO A 225 -8.95 -10.70 5.38
C PRO A 225 -8.84 -12.03 6.15
N MET A 226 -9.53 -12.13 7.29
CA MET A 226 -9.41 -13.27 8.23
C MET A 226 -10.33 -14.43 7.87
N TRP A 227 -10.34 -14.87 6.60
CA TRP A 227 -11.23 -15.94 6.11
C TRP A 227 -11.07 -17.27 6.85
N LEU A 228 -9.84 -17.59 7.25
CA LEU A 228 -9.52 -18.83 7.93
C LEU A 228 -10.10 -18.87 9.36
N GLU A 229 -10.32 -17.72 9.98
CA GLU A 229 -10.87 -17.61 11.33
C GLU A 229 -12.37 -17.86 11.38
N ILE A 230 -13.08 -17.76 10.25
CA ILE A 230 -14.54 -17.94 10.18
C ILE A 230 -14.94 -19.33 10.70
N ALA A 231 -14.14 -20.37 10.46
CA ALA A 231 -14.44 -21.72 10.90
C ALA A 231 -14.52 -21.85 12.44
N ASN A 232 -13.82 -20.98 13.17
CA ASN A 232 -13.73 -20.97 14.64
C ASN A 232 -14.99 -20.38 15.31
N TYR A 233 -15.89 -19.74 14.55
CA TYR A 233 -17.11 -19.17 15.13
C TYR A 233 -18.11 -20.26 15.54
N PRO A 234 -18.58 -20.27 16.81
CA PRO A 234 -19.40 -21.35 17.34
C PRO A 234 -20.80 -21.41 16.69
N LYS A 235 -21.37 -20.25 16.34
CA LYS A 235 -22.73 -20.17 15.81
C LYS A 235 -22.73 -20.33 14.30
N ARG A 236 -23.51 -21.29 13.79
CA ARG A 236 -23.69 -21.50 12.34
C ARG A 236 -24.17 -20.24 11.61
N ARG A 237 -25.09 -19.49 12.22
CA ARG A 237 -25.61 -18.25 11.64
C ARG A 237 -24.52 -17.19 11.43
N ASP A 238 -23.59 -17.07 12.38
CA ASP A 238 -22.51 -16.08 12.35
C ASP A 238 -21.52 -16.45 11.25
N ARG A 239 -21.18 -17.74 11.13
CA ARG A 239 -20.36 -18.27 10.01
C ARG A 239 -20.98 -18.01 8.64
N ILE A 240 -22.29 -18.26 8.49
CA ILE A 240 -23.00 -17.99 7.23
C ILE A 240 -22.94 -16.49 6.92
N ALA A 241 -23.25 -15.63 7.89
CA ALA A 241 -23.19 -14.19 7.71
C ALA A 241 -21.79 -13.71 7.29
N LEU A 242 -20.74 -14.23 7.91
CA LEU A 242 -19.35 -13.90 7.58
C LEU A 242 -18.99 -14.34 6.16
N TYR A 243 -19.21 -15.60 5.79
CA TYR A 243 -18.93 -16.06 4.42
C TYR A 243 -19.72 -15.26 3.38
N THR A 244 -21.00 -15.00 3.63
CA THR A 244 -21.82 -14.18 2.73
C THR A 244 -21.28 -12.76 2.62
N ALA A 245 -20.92 -12.12 3.73
CA ALA A 245 -20.41 -10.74 3.74
C ALA A 245 -19.07 -10.62 3.03
N TYR A 246 -18.14 -11.56 3.24
CA TYR A 246 -16.87 -11.55 2.54
C TYR A 246 -17.02 -11.84 1.03
N ILE A 247 -17.87 -12.79 0.63
CA ILE A 247 -18.14 -13.08 -0.78
C ILE A 247 -18.80 -11.88 -1.46
N ALA A 248 -19.82 -11.29 -0.82
CA ALA A 248 -20.51 -10.11 -1.33
C ALA A 248 -19.56 -8.91 -1.44
N GLY A 249 -18.72 -8.69 -0.43
CA GLY A 249 -17.71 -7.63 -0.43
C GLY A 249 -16.70 -7.79 -1.57
N PHE A 250 -16.19 -9.02 -1.78
CA PHE A 250 -15.27 -9.32 -2.88
C PHE A 250 -15.94 -9.17 -4.26
N ALA A 251 -17.19 -9.62 -4.41
CA ALA A 251 -17.95 -9.45 -5.64
C ALA A 251 -18.20 -7.97 -5.95
N GLY A 252 -18.57 -7.18 -4.94
CA GLY A 252 -18.74 -5.73 -5.06
C GLY A 252 -17.44 -5.01 -5.44
N PHE A 253 -16.32 -5.40 -4.82
CA PHE A 253 -14.99 -4.91 -5.19
C PHE A 253 -14.66 -5.19 -6.66
N GLY A 254 -14.88 -6.43 -7.12
CA GLY A 254 -14.66 -6.81 -8.52
C GLY A 254 -15.56 -6.05 -9.49
N TYR A 255 -16.84 -5.85 -9.14
CA TYR A 255 -17.78 -5.07 -9.94
C TYR A 255 -17.38 -3.60 -10.07
N LEU A 256 -17.00 -2.95 -8.96
CA LEU A 256 -16.56 -1.55 -8.98
C LEU A 256 -15.26 -1.37 -9.77
N LEU A 257 -14.32 -2.31 -9.68
CA LEU A 257 -13.12 -2.30 -10.50
C LEU A 257 -13.41 -2.47 -11.99
N TYR A 258 -14.31 -3.40 -12.33
CA TYR A 258 -14.66 -3.68 -13.72
C TYR A 258 -15.41 -2.51 -14.38
N THR A 259 -16.39 -1.96 -13.68
CA THR A 259 -17.22 -0.86 -14.21
C THR A 259 -16.54 0.50 -14.12
N GLN A 260 -15.51 0.64 -13.27
CA GLN A 260 -14.78 1.89 -13.01
C GLN A 260 -15.69 3.04 -12.57
N GLN A 261 -16.88 2.73 -12.08
CA GLN A 261 -17.85 3.73 -11.64
C GLN A 261 -17.31 4.50 -10.44
N GLY A 262 -17.36 5.84 -10.55
CA GLY A 262 -16.86 6.75 -9.51
C GLY A 262 -15.35 6.96 -9.51
N MET A 263 -14.59 6.27 -10.37
CA MET A 263 -13.15 6.48 -10.53
C MET A 263 -12.87 7.88 -11.12
N PRO A 264 -11.83 8.62 -10.67
CA PRO A 264 -11.45 9.89 -11.30
C PRO A 264 -10.95 9.64 -12.74
N SER A 265 -11.26 10.56 -13.66
CA SER A 265 -10.82 10.45 -15.04
C SER A 265 -9.31 10.70 -15.14
N PRO A 266 -8.60 9.94 -15.99
CA PRO A 266 -7.17 10.20 -16.24
C PRO A 266 -6.92 11.43 -17.13
N ASN A 267 -7.96 11.95 -17.83
CA ASN A 267 -7.87 13.15 -18.69
C ASN A 267 -7.29 14.32 -17.91
#